data_AF-A0A1I0WH14-F1
#
_entry.id   AF-A0A1I0WH14-F1
#
_cell.length_a   1.000
_cell.length_b   1.000
_cell.length_c   1.000
_cell.angle_alpha   90.00
_cell.angle_beta   90.00
_cell.angle_gamma   90.00
#
_symmetry.space_group_name_H-M   'P 1'
#
loop_
_entity.id
_entity.type
_entity.pdbx_description
1 polymer ?
#
loop_
_entity_poly.entity_id
_entity_poly.type
_entity_poly.pdbx_seq_one_letter_code
_entity_poly.pdbx_strand_id
1 'polypeptide(L)'
;MEGQGAVEAVAAALRLAGRLEAVAAALLPVVEADGLWAVGGARSLAGWVGEVGRVPHARAAALVRTGRVWQEVVPATGRAAVAGDIGVEAARVIASAATTPARVAALQEAGSVAGEGFLLAQARVQPVGSFRRLVSRWSAAADPEA
;
A
#
# COMPACT_ATOMS: atom_id res chain seq x y z
N MET A 1 -26.82 -12.29 17.49
CA MET A 1 -26.09 -12.81 16.31
C MET A 1 -25.62 -14.21 16.65
N GLU A 2 -25.93 -15.19 15.80
CA GLU A 2 -25.38 -16.54 15.91
C GLU A 2 -23.89 -16.56 15.52
N GLY A 3 -23.16 -17.62 15.89
CA GLY A 3 -21.71 -17.71 15.71
C GLY A 3 -21.25 -17.51 14.25
N GLN A 4 -21.99 -18.06 13.28
CA GLN A 4 -21.68 -17.90 11.86
C GLN A 4 -21.82 -16.45 11.38
N GLY A 5 -22.90 -15.77 11.78
CA GLY A 5 -23.12 -14.36 11.44
C GLY A 5 -22.05 -13.43 12.03
N ALA A 6 -21.53 -13.75 13.22
CA ALA A 6 -20.43 -12.99 13.81
C ALA A 6 -19.11 -13.16 13.03
N VAL A 7 -18.80 -14.36 12.55
CA VAL A 7 -17.61 -14.64 11.73
C VAL A 7 -17.66 -13.84 10.42
N GLU A 8 -18.80 -13.87 9.73
CA GLU A 8 -18.99 -13.14 8.47
C GLU A 8 -18.90 -11.62 8.68
N ALA A 9 -19.51 -11.10 9.76
CA ALA A 9 -19.45 -9.69 10.11
C ALA A 9 -18.01 -9.23 10.40
N VAL A 10 -17.23 -10.01 11.15
CA VAL A 10 -15.81 -9.70 11.42
C VAL A 10 -15.00 -9.68 10.13
N ALA A 11 -15.17 -10.67 9.26
CA ALA A 11 -14.47 -10.73 7.98
C ALA A 11 -14.81 -9.53 7.07
N ALA A 12 -16.09 -9.13 7.03
CA ALA A 12 -16.53 -7.94 6.28
C ALA A 12 -15.94 -6.65 6.86
N ALA A 13 -15.98 -6.49 8.19
CA ALA A 13 -15.44 -5.31 8.86
C ALA A 13 -13.93 -5.14 8.63
N LEU A 14 -13.15 -6.22 8.72
CA LEU A 14 -11.70 -6.18 8.48
C LEU A 14 -11.38 -5.80 7.02
N ARG A 15 -12.11 -6.36 6.04
CA ARG A 15 -11.94 -5.97 4.62
C ARG A 15 -12.28 -4.52 4.38
N LEU A 16 -13.38 -4.03 4.96
CA LEU A 16 -13.79 -2.64 4.83
C LEU A 16 -12.77 -1.69 5.46
N ALA A 17 -12.31 -1.98 6.67
CA ALA A 17 -11.28 -1.19 7.35
C ALA A 17 -9.99 -1.10 6.51
N GLY A 18 -9.54 -2.23 5.95
CA GLY A 18 -8.37 -2.24 5.07
C GLY A 18 -8.58 -1.42 3.79
N ARG A 19 -9.77 -1.48 3.18
CA ARG A 19 -10.09 -0.69 1.98
C ARG A 19 -10.16 0.81 2.27
N LEU A 20 -10.75 1.21 3.41
CA LEU A 20 -10.75 2.61 3.86
C LEU A 20 -9.33 3.13 4.08
N GLU A 21 -8.46 2.29 4.64
CA GLU A 21 -7.05 2.63 4.79
C GLU A 21 -6.33 2.79 3.43
N ALA A 22 -6.64 1.94 2.45
CA ALA A 22 -6.12 2.08 1.09
C ALA A 22 -6.61 3.38 0.42
N VAL A 23 -7.89 3.73 0.59
CA VAL A 23 -8.44 5.01 0.11
C VAL A 23 -7.69 6.19 0.74
N ALA A 24 -7.48 6.17 2.06
CA ALA A 24 -6.73 7.22 2.74
C ALA A 24 -5.31 7.36 2.17
N ALA A 25 -4.57 6.25 2.07
CA ALA A 25 -3.21 6.27 1.50
C ALA A 25 -3.18 6.82 0.06
N ALA A 26 -4.12 6.42 -0.79
CA ALA A 26 -4.17 6.86 -2.19
C ALA A 26 -4.51 8.35 -2.37
N LEU A 27 -5.21 8.96 -1.40
CA LEU A 27 -5.55 10.38 -1.43
C LEU A 27 -4.45 11.27 -0.84
N LEU A 28 -3.53 10.74 -0.02
CA LEU A 28 -2.49 11.54 0.63
C LEU A 28 -1.60 12.32 -0.34
N PRO A 29 -1.19 11.80 -1.51
CA PRO A 29 -0.42 12.60 -2.45
C PRO A 29 -1.20 13.78 -3.05
N VAL A 30 -2.53 13.67 -3.19
CA VAL A 30 -3.39 14.78 -3.63
C VAL A 30 -3.46 15.85 -2.55
N VAL A 31 -3.69 15.44 -1.30
CA VAL A 31 -3.66 16.34 -0.14
C VAL A 31 -2.30 17.03 -0.04
N GLU A 32 -1.21 16.27 -0.22
CA GLU A 32 0.15 16.79 -0.19
C GLU A 32 0.37 17.92 -1.19
N ALA A 33 -0.02 17.68 -2.44
CA ALA A 33 0.17 18.62 -3.56
C ALA A 33 -0.64 19.91 -3.40
N ASP A 34 -1.83 19.83 -2.81
CA ASP A 34 -2.73 20.97 -2.60
C ASP A 34 -2.34 21.81 -1.36
N GLY A 35 -1.53 21.25 -0.44
CA GLY A 35 -0.96 21.98 0.68
C GLY A 35 -1.93 22.33 1.81
N LEU A 36 -3.24 22.06 1.66
CA LEU A 36 -4.26 22.37 2.68
C LEU A 36 -4.02 21.69 4.04
N TRP A 37 -3.24 20.61 4.08
CA TRP A 37 -2.81 19.96 5.34
C TRP A 37 -2.05 20.90 6.28
N ALA A 38 -1.39 21.94 5.74
CA ALA A 38 -0.58 22.87 6.53
C ALA A 38 -1.41 23.98 7.19
N VAL A 39 -2.64 24.25 6.75
CA VAL A 39 -3.48 25.37 7.21
C VAL A 39 -3.78 25.27 8.71
N GLY A 40 -3.87 24.06 9.26
CA GLY A 40 -4.10 23.79 10.68
C GLY A 40 -2.86 23.88 11.58
N GLY A 41 -1.69 24.24 11.06
CA GLY A 41 -0.44 24.38 11.83
C GLY A 41 0.42 23.12 11.92
N ALA A 42 0.04 22.02 11.25
CA ALA A 42 0.86 20.82 11.17
C ALA A 42 2.18 21.11 10.41
N ARG A 43 3.31 20.67 10.97
CA ARG A 43 4.67 20.93 10.40
C ARG A 43 5.08 19.98 9.29
N SER A 44 4.29 18.95 9.02
CA SER A 44 4.50 17.98 7.95
C SER A 44 3.20 17.23 7.67
N LEU A 45 3.06 16.65 6.46
CA LEU A 45 1.92 15.81 6.12
C LEU A 45 1.75 14.62 7.08
N ALA A 46 2.84 13.96 7.48
CA ALA A 46 2.78 12.87 8.45
C ALA A 46 2.36 13.35 9.86
N GLY A 47 2.71 14.58 10.24
CA GLY A 47 2.19 15.23 11.44
C GLY A 47 0.67 15.43 11.36
N TRP A 48 0.20 16.03 10.26
CA TRP A 48 -1.22 16.23 9.99
C TRP A 48 -2.01 14.91 10.00
N VAL A 49 -1.51 13.87 9.32
CA VAL A 49 -2.12 12.52 9.34
C VAL A 49 -2.16 11.94 10.75
N GLY A 50 -1.10 12.13 11.55
CA GLY A 50 -1.05 11.68 12.94
C GLY A 50 -2.12 12.35 13.80
N GLU A 51 -2.32 13.66 13.62
CA GLU A 51 -3.33 14.46 14.32
C GLU A 51 -4.76 14.05 13.94
N VAL A 52 -5.10 14.05 12.65
CA VAL A 52 -6.46 13.74 12.18
C VAL A 52 -6.81 12.26 12.36
N GLY A 53 -5.84 11.37 12.16
CA GLY A 53 -6.01 9.93 12.29
C GLY A 53 -5.85 9.42 13.73
N ARG A 54 -5.36 10.25 14.66
CA ARG A 54 -5.02 9.87 16.04
C ARG A 54 -4.11 8.64 16.10
N VAL A 55 -3.11 8.61 15.23
CA VAL A 55 -2.14 7.51 15.14
C VAL A 55 -0.73 7.99 15.46
N PRO A 56 0.16 7.11 15.96
CA PRO A 56 1.56 7.46 16.15
C PRO A 56 2.22 7.94 14.86
N HIS A 57 3.18 8.87 14.98
CA HIS A 57 3.88 9.44 13.83
C HIS A 57 4.47 8.37 12.89
N ALA A 58 5.02 7.28 13.42
CA ALA A 58 5.55 6.19 12.61
C ALA A 58 4.49 5.55 11.69
N ARG A 59 3.25 5.39 12.17
CA ARG A 59 2.11 4.88 11.40
C ARG A 59 1.72 5.87 10.31
N ALA A 60 1.62 7.15 10.67
CA ALA A 60 1.30 8.22 9.73
C ALA A 60 2.34 8.35 8.61
N ALA A 61 3.63 8.34 8.96
CA ALA A 61 4.73 8.40 8.01
C ALA A 61 4.76 7.20 7.07
N ALA A 62 4.46 5.99 7.58
CA ALA A 62 4.32 4.79 6.75
C ALA A 62 3.15 4.90 5.76
N LEU A 63 2.01 5.48 6.19
CA LEU A 63 0.85 5.69 5.34
C LEU A 63 1.16 6.69 4.22
N VAL A 64 1.78 7.83 4.55
CA VAL A 64 2.24 8.83 3.56
C VAL A 64 3.19 8.22 2.55
N ARG A 65 4.22 7.49 3.01
CA ARG A 65 5.19 6.83 2.13
C ARG A 65 4.51 5.82 1.20
N THR A 66 3.57 5.03 1.73
CA THR A 66 2.80 4.08 0.93
C THR A 66 2.03 4.80 -0.18
N GLY A 67 1.35 5.90 0.15
CA GLY A 67 0.62 6.74 -0.81
C GLY A 67 1.51 7.26 -1.94
N ARG A 68 2.68 7.80 -1.61
CA ARG A 68 3.67 8.28 -2.60
C ARG A 68 4.14 7.16 -3.52
N VAL A 69 4.55 6.02 -2.96
CA VAL A 69 5.02 4.87 -3.75
C VAL A 69 3.92 4.31 -4.66
N TRP A 70 2.66 4.28 -4.19
CA TRP A 70 1.54 3.90 -5.05
C TRP A 70 1.31 4.90 -6.18
N GLN A 71 1.44 6.20 -5.96
CA GLN A 71 1.28 7.18 -7.03
C GLN A 71 2.42 7.12 -8.05
N GLU A 72 3.66 7.03 -7.57
CA GLU A 72 4.86 7.25 -8.38
C GLU A 72 5.42 5.95 -9.00
N VAL A 73 5.34 4.82 -8.29
CA VAL A 73 6.03 3.58 -8.67
C VAL A 73 5.05 2.48 -9.07
N VAL A 74 4.01 2.25 -8.27
CA VAL A 74 3.08 1.12 -8.44
C VAL A 74 1.60 1.57 -8.45
N PRO A 75 1.19 2.33 -9.49
CA PRO A 75 -0.16 2.89 -9.57
C PRO A 75 -1.26 1.86 -9.80
N ALA A 76 -0.98 0.71 -10.43
CA ALA A 76 -1.99 -0.34 -10.57
C ALA A 76 -2.30 -1.00 -9.22
N THR A 77 -1.29 -1.13 -8.36
CA THR A 77 -1.38 -1.68 -7.00
C THR A 77 -2.23 -0.78 -6.11
N GLY A 78 -1.99 0.54 -6.13
CA GLY A 78 -2.82 1.49 -5.39
C GLY A 78 -4.29 1.42 -5.81
N ARG A 79 -4.56 1.40 -7.13
CA ARG A 79 -5.94 1.26 -7.65
C ARG A 79 -6.60 -0.06 -7.22
N ALA A 80 -5.87 -1.17 -7.30
CA ALA A 80 -6.39 -2.48 -6.89
C ALA A 80 -6.71 -2.53 -5.40
N ALA A 81 -5.88 -1.92 -4.55
CA ALA A 81 -6.14 -1.84 -3.11
C ALA A 81 -7.41 -1.01 -2.81
N VAL A 82 -7.59 0.13 -3.50
CA VAL A 82 -8.78 0.98 -3.39
C VAL A 82 -10.05 0.28 -3.89
N ALA A 83 -9.94 -0.52 -4.96
CA ALA A 83 -11.04 -1.33 -5.47
C ALA A 83 -11.42 -2.48 -4.52
N GLY A 84 -10.49 -2.92 -3.67
CA GLY A 84 -10.64 -4.09 -2.82
C GLY A 84 -10.31 -5.41 -3.54
N ASP A 85 -9.68 -5.34 -4.72
CA ASP A 85 -9.21 -6.50 -5.48
C ASP A 85 -8.10 -7.26 -4.72
N ILE A 86 -7.33 -6.53 -3.92
CA ILE A 86 -6.29 -7.06 -3.03
C ILE A 86 -6.40 -6.41 -1.65
N GLY A 87 -5.98 -7.13 -0.62
CA GLY A 87 -5.89 -6.56 0.73
C GLY A 87 -4.80 -5.48 0.82
N VAL A 88 -5.03 -4.45 1.65
CA VAL A 88 -4.09 -3.34 1.87
C VAL A 88 -2.69 -3.80 2.28
N GLU A 89 -2.61 -4.88 3.05
CA GLU A 89 -1.33 -5.45 3.48
C GLU A 89 -0.54 -6.06 2.31
N ALA A 90 -1.19 -6.68 1.33
CA ALA A 90 -0.51 -7.15 0.12
C ALA A 90 -0.02 -5.97 -0.73
N ALA A 91 -0.83 -4.92 -0.87
CA ALA A 91 -0.45 -3.71 -1.57
C ALA A 91 0.75 -2.99 -0.92
N ARG A 92 0.84 -3.00 0.42
CA ARG A 92 2.01 -2.50 1.17
C ARG A 92 3.27 -3.33 0.94
N VAL A 93 3.12 -4.65 0.84
CA VAL A 93 4.25 -5.54 0.56
C VAL A 93 4.85 -5.23 -0.81
N ILE A 94 4.01 -5.00 -1.83
CA ILE A 94 4.49 -4.55 -3.16
C ILE A 94 5.21 -3.21 -3.04
N ALA A 95 4.59 -2.21 -2.40
CA ALA A 95 5.21 -0.90 -2.21
C ALA A 95 6.56 -0.96 -1.45
N SER A 96 6.68 -1.88 -0.49
CA SER A 96 7.92 -2.06 0.29
C SER A 96 9.08 -2.61 -0.53
N ALA A 97 8.83 -3.14 -1.73
CA ALA A 97 9.87 -3.63 -2.62
C ALA A 97 10.59 -2.50 -3.38
N ALA A 98 10.01 -1.29 -3.42
CA ALA A 98 10.54 -0.12 -4.11
C ALA A 98 11.64 0.61 -3.30
N THR A 99 12.69 -0.11 -2.91
CA THR A 99 13.75 0.43 -2.02
C THR A 99 15.02 0.88 -2.74
N THR A 100 15.22 0.47 -3.99
CA THR A 100 16.40 0.81 -4.80
C THR A 100 15.98 1.23 -6.21
N PRO A 101 16.80 2.01 -6.94
CA PRO A 101 16.51 2.39 -8.32
C PRO A 101 16.30 1.19 -9.25
N ALA A 102 17.08 0.11 -9.09
CA ALA A 102 16.93 -1.10 -9.89
C ALA A 102 15.58 -1.80 -9.64
N ARG A 103 15.14 -1.93 -8.37
CA ARG A 103 13.82 -2.48 -8.04
C ARG A 103 12.68 -1.59 -8.54
N VAL A 104 12.83 -0.27 -8.45
CA VAL A 104 11.85 0.69 -9.00
C VAL A 104 11.71 0.52 -10.52
N ALA A 105 12.83 0.46 -11.24
CA ALA A 105 12.84 0.23 -12.68
C ALA A 105 12.17 -1.10 -13.05
N ALA A 106 12.47 -2.18 -12.32
CA ALA A 106 11.86 -3.49 -12.54
C ALA A 106 10.34 -3.48 -12.31
N LEU A 107 9.85 -2.75 -11.29
CA LEU A 107 8.40 -2.61 -11.06
C LEU A 107 7.70 -1.86 -12.20
N GLN A 108 8.34 -0.81 -12.73
CA GLN A 108 7.77 0.08 -13.75
C GLN A 108 7.95 -0.43 -15.18
N GLU A 109 8.70 -1.51 -15.39
CA GLU A 109 8.96 -2.07 -16.72
C GLU A 109 7.67 -2.58 -17.39
N ALA A 110 7.18 -1.83 -18.36
CA ALA A 110 5.95 -2.13 -19.08
C ALA A 110 6.08 -3.45 -19.87
N GLY A 111 5.08 -4.33 -19.74
CA GLY A 111 5.08 -5.64 -20.41
C GLY A 111 6.02 -6.67 -19.77
N SER A 112 6.73 -6.31 -18.70
CA SER A 112 7.59 -7.25 -17.97
C SER A 112 6.77 -8.37 -17.33
N VAL A 113 7.20 -9.61 -17.56
CA VAL A 113 6.65 -10.81 -16.90
C VAL A 113 6.94 -10.85 -15.40
N ALA A 114 7.79 -9.94 -14.92
CA ALA A 114 8.15 -9.78 -13.51
C ALA A 114 7.91 -8.36 -12.98
N GLY A 115 7.20 -7.48 -13.69
CA GLY A 115 6.92 -6.11 -13.23
C GLY A 115 5.80 -6.01 -12.20
N GLU A 116 5.27 -4.79 -11.99
CA GLU A 116 4.14 -4.54 -11.08
C GLU A 116 2.96 -5.49 -11.33
N GLY A 117 2.58 -5.68 -12.60
CA GLY A 117 1.45 -6.53 -12.98
C GLY A 117 1.58 -7.98 -12.53
N PHE A 118 2.80 -8.53 -12.55
CA PHE A 118 3.08 -9.87 -12.04
C PHE A 118 2.83 -9.96 -10.54
N LEU A 119 3.40 -9.04 -9.75
CA LEU A 119 3.20 -9.02 -8.30
C LEU A 119 1.73 -8.82 -7.93
N LEU A 120 1.02 -7.97 -8.68
CA LEU A 120 -0.41 -7.74 -8.50
C LEU A 120 -1.23 -9.02 -8.76
N ALA A 121 -0.91 -9.76 -9.84
CA ALA A 121 -1.57 -11.03 -10.12
C ALA A 121 -1.35 -12.06 -9.00
N GLN A 122 -0.14 -12.12 -8.44
CA GLN A 122 0.18 -13.00 -7.31
C GLN A 122 -0.54 -12.58 -6.02
N ALA A 123 -0.67 -11.28 -5.76
CA ALA A 123 -1.37 -10.74 -4.59
C ALA A 123 -2.86 -11.09 -4.55
N ARG A 124 -3.50 -11.30 -5.70
CA ARG A 124 -4.92 -11.69 -5.80
C ARG A 124 -5.20 -13.13 -5.38
N VAL A 125 -4.21 -14.01 -5.52
CA VAL A 125 -4.40 -15.46 -5.35
C VAL A 125 -3.66 -16.04 -4.14
N GLN A 126 -2.72 -15.30 -3.55
CA GLN A 126 -1.93 -15.79 -2.42
C GLN A 126 -2.32 -15.14 -1.09
N PRO A 127 -2.34 -15.91 0.02
CA PRO A 127 -2.33 -15.34 1.36
C PRO A 127 -1.09 -14.45 1.57
N VAL A 128 -1.27 -13.34 2.30
CA VAL A 128 -0.23 -12.31 2.47
C VAL A 128 1.10 -12.85 3.00
N GLY A 129 1.07 -13.87 3.86
CA GLY A 129 2.29 -14.49 4.40
C GLY A 129 3.12 -15.20 3.33
N SER A 130 2.48 -15.94 2.41
CA SER A 130 3.16 -16.57 1.26
C SER A 130 3.61 -15.53 0.25
N PHE A 131 2.76 -14.53 0.01
CA PHE A 131 3.06 -13.44 -0.90
C PHE A 131 4.30 -12.63 -0.46
N ARG A 132 4.47 -12.36 0.83
CA ARG A 132 5.68 -11.71 1.39
C ARG A 132 6.97 -12.45 1.02
N ARG A 133 6.96 -13.79 1.06
CA ARG A 133 8.12 -14.59 0.65
C ARG A 133 8.38 -14.51 -0.85
N LEU A 134 7.32 -14.45 -1.66
CA LEU A 134 7.45 -14.24 -3.10
C LEU A 134 8.08 -12.88 -3.40
N VAL A 135 7.58 -11.79 -2.80
CA VAL A 135 8.12 -10.45 -3.00
C VAL A 135 9.57 -10.35 -2.52
N SER A 136 9.93 -11.00 -1.41
CA SER A 136 11.33 -11.07 -0.96
C SER A 136 12.25 -11.72 -2.00
N ARG A 137 11.84 -12.84 -2.62
CA ARG A 137 12.62 -13.47 -3.70
C ARG A 137 12.65 -12.61 -4.96
N TRP A 138 11.53 -11.98 -5.29
CA TRP A 138 11.46 -11.03 -6.40
C TRP A 138 12.45 -9.88 -6.20
N SER A 139 12.51 -9.29 -5.00
CA SER A 139 13.42 -8.18 -4.69
C SER A 139 14.89 -8.55 -4.81
N ALA A 140 15.25 -9.78 -4.39
CA ALA A 140 16.61 -10.31 -4.54
C ALA A 140 16.97 -10.58 -6.00
N ALA A 141 16.01 -10.98 -6.84
CA ALA A 141 16.25 -11.17 -8.27
C ALA A 141 16.30 -9.84 -9.05
N ALA A 142 15.45 -8.87 -8.67
CA ALA A 142 15.37 -7.56 -9.29
C ALA A 142 16.57 -6.66 -8.97
N ASP A 143 17.22 -6.90 -7.83
CA ASP A 143 18.45 -6.22 -7.44
C ASP A 143 19.30 -7.15 -6.55
N PRO A 144 20.18 -7.96 -7.16
CA PRO A 144 21.03 -8.91 -6.44
C PRO A 144 22.09 -8.28 -5.54
N GLU A 145 22.45 -7.02 -5.78
CA GLU A 145 23.57 -6.32 -5.12
C GLU A 145 23.13 -5.43 -3.93
N ALA A 146 21.83 -5.39 -3.63
CA ALA A 146 21.23 -4.49 -2.64
C ALA A 146 21.19 -5.00 -1.20
#